data_AF-A0A0B7A7Q4-F1
#
_entry.id   AF-A0A0B7A7Q4-F1
#
_cell.length_a   1.000
_cell.length_b   1.000
_cell.length_c   1.000
_cell.angle_alpha   90.00
_cell.angle_beta   90.00
_cell.angle_gamma   90.00
#
_symmetry.space_group_name_H-M   'P 1'
#
loop_
_entity.id
_entity.type
_entity.pdbx_description
1 polymer ?
#
loop_
_entity_poly.entity_id
_entity_poly.type
_entity_poly.pdbx_seq_one_letter_code
_entity_poly.pdbx_strand_id
1 'polypeptide(L)'
;MRFLKTIIQIKHIRGHRPMRFLWVHPTESATFVVFADIPSFRDEKILGKNGFTLRGLGFGIKIVVLAETALFIGSYLLWRKMNRDRDFRFTLHQKMPYVLEYYYTIGEKLGSQSARESDYTAWNMKQ
;
A
#
# COMPACT_ATOMS: atom_id res chain seq x y z
N MET A 1 27.55 9.19 -38.35
CA MET A 1 28.17 10.51 -38.07
C MET A 1 27.60 11.57 -39.01
N ARG A 2 26.58 12.32 -38.59
CA ARG A 2 26.22 13.65 -39.13
C ARG A 2 25.52 14.45 -38.03
N PHE A 3 26.28 14.73 -36.97
CA PHE A 3 25.98 15.74 -35.97
C PHE A 3 26.44 17.10 -36.50
N LEU A 4 25.78 18.16 -36.05
CA LEU A 4 26.25 19.56 -36.04
C LEU A 4 26.27 20.30 -37.38
N LYS A 5 25.18 21.05 -37.61
CA LYS A 5 25.04 22.36 -38.28
C LYS A 5 23.54 22.64 -38.18
N THR A 6 23.03 23.50 -37.30
CA THR A 6 23.13 24.97 -37.33
C THR A 6 22.50 25.44 -36.01
N ILE A 7 23.28 25.86 -35.02
CA ILE A 7 23.58 27.27 -34.76
C ILE A 7 22.30 28.14 -34.66
N ILE A 8 21.87 28.37 -33.43
CA ILE A 8 21.61 29.70 -32.87
C ILE A 8 20.70 30.60 -33.73
N GLN A 9 19.38 30.45 -33.56
CA GLN A 9 18.47 31.59 -33.67
C GLN A 9 18.26 32.16 -32.26
N ILE A 10 19.12 33.12 -31.93
CA ILE A 10 18.97 34.07 -30.82
C ILE A 10 17.60 34.73 -30.95
N LYS A 11 16.62 34.27 -30.15
CA LYS A 11 15.39 35.05 -29.90
C LYS A 11 15.67 36.02 -28.76
N HIS A 12 16.42 37.05 -29.08
CA HIS A 12 16.49 38.29 -28.31
C HIS A 12 15.18 39.06 -28.52
N ILE A 13 14.24 39.00 -27.57
CA ILE A 13 13.24 40.06 -27.41
C ILE A 13 13.03 40.34 -25.92
N ARG A 14 13.42 41.57 -25.57
CA ARG A 14 13.29 42.24 -24.28
C ARG A 14 11.84 42.26 -23.77
N GLY A 15 11.66 42.08 -22.47
CA GLY A 15 10.36 42.22 -21.82
C GLY A 15 10.42 42.13 -20.30
N HIS A 16 11.28 42.94 -19.67
CA HIS A 16 11.22 43.18 -18.23
C HIS A 16 9.83 43.72 -17.84
N ARG A 17 9.08 42.96 -17.03
CA ARG A 17 8.05 43.53 -16.16
C ARG A 17 8.51 43.32 -14.72
N PRO A 18 8.64 44.39 -13.91
CA PRO A 18 9.11 44.27 -12.53
C PRO A 18 8.11 43.49 -11.69
N MET A 19 8.61 42.54 -10.90
CA MET A 19 7.81 41.76 -9.96
C MET A 19 7.17 42.68 -8.92
N ARG A 20 5.84 42.70 -8.90
CA ARG A 20 5.07 43.29 -7.82
C ARG A 20 5.03 42.27 -6.68
N PHE A 21 5.91 42.44 -5.69
CA PHE A 21 5.88 41.69 -4.45
C PHE A 21 4.63 42.09 -3.66
N LEU A 22 3.56 41.29 -3.76
CA LEU A 22 2.45 41.38 -2.83
C LEU A 22 2.88 40.66 -1.54
N TRP A 23 3.21 41.45 -0.53
CA TRP A 23 3.39 40.98 0.83
C TRP A 23 2.04 40.43 1.34
N VAL A 24 1.94 39.11 1.52
CA VAL A 24 0.81 38.47 2.23
C VAL A 24 1.35 38.13 3.61
N HIS A 25 0.76 38.75 4.64
CA HIS A 25 1.13 38.53 6.03
C HIS A 25 0.89 37.06 6.44
N PRO A 26 1.76 36.48 7.27
CA PRO A 26 1.50 35.21 7.94
C PRO A 26 0.61 35.47 9.16
N THR A 27 -0.59 34.92 9.17
CA THR A 27 -1.40 34.84 10.40
C THR A 27 -1.73 33.39 10.67
N GLU A 28 -1.15 32.92 11.77
CA GLU A 28 -1.32 31.62 12.39
C GLU A 28 -2.77 31.40 12.80
N SER A 29 -3.46 30.45 12.17
CA SER A 29 -4.52 29.64 12.78
C SER A 29 -5.23 28.79 11.72
N ALA A 30 -4.66 27.65 11.36
CA ALA A 30 -5.41 26.58 10.72
C ALA A 30 -4.74 25.25 11.01
N THR A 31 -4.97 24.77 12.23
CA THR A 31 -5.31 23.37 12.53
C THR A 31 -4.96 22.34 11.44
N PHE A 32 -3.94 21.52 11.75
CA PHE A 32 -3.92 20.08 11.54
C PHE A 32 -4.97 19.53 10.55
N VAL A 33 -4.62 19.47 9.27
CA VAL A 33 -5.26 18.57 8.30
C VAL A 33 -4.25 17.46 8.00
N VAL A 34 -4.25 16.47 8.88
CA VAL A 34 -3.73 15.14 8.58
C VAL A 34 -4.69 14.51 7.56
N PHE A 35 -4.15 13.94 6.47
CA PHE A 35 -4.85 13.24 5.38
C PHE A 35 -5.66 14.09 4.38
N ALA A 36 -5.00 14.91 3.55
CA ALA A 36 -5.59 15.33 2.26
C ALA A 36 -4.56 15.89 1.27
N ASP A 37 -3.38 15.29 1.10
CA ASP A 37 -2.54 15.64 -0.05
C ASP A 37 -1.71 14.45 -0.52
N ILE A 38 -2.42 13.45 -1.06
CA ILE A 38 -1.82 12.57 -2.04
C ILE A 38 -1.81 13.41 -3.32
N PRO A 39 -0.65 13.84 -3.85
CA PRO A 39 -0.62 14.61 -5.07
C PRO A 39 -1.32 13.79 -6.14
N SER A 40 -2.48 14.29 -6.58
CA SER A 40 -3.26 13.74 -7.68
C SER A 40 -2.31 13.66 -8.87
N PHE A 41 -1.83 12.45 -9.16
CA PHE A 41 -0.98 12.14 -10.29
C PHE A 41 -1.64 12.74 -11.53
N ARG A 42 -0.97 13.76 -12.06
CA ARG A 42 -1.45 14.65 -13.12
C ARG A 42 -1.90 13.81 -14.31
N ASP A 43 -3.22 13.74 -14.54
CA ASP A 43 -3.85 13.18 -15.74
C ASP A 43 -3.46 14.04 -16.96
N GLU A 44 -2.24 13.87 -17.45
CA GLU A 44 -1.90 14.31 -18.79
C GLU A 44 -2.63 13.36 -19.74
N LYS A 45 -3.73 13.86 -20.33
CA LYS A 45 -4.52 13.14 -21.32
C LYS A 45 -3.67 12.90 -22.57
N ILE A 46 -2.89 11.82 -22.57
CA ILE A 46 -2.31 11.26 -23.80
C ILE A 46 -3.47 10.60 -24.55
N LEU A 47 -4.11 11.38 -25.41
CA LEU A 47 -5.23 10.97 -26.26
C LEU A 47 -4.75 9.94 -27.29
N GLY A 48 -4.80 8.66 -26.89
CA GLY A 48 -4.81 7.54 -27.83
C GLY A 48 -6.07 7.60 -28.70
N LYS A 49 -5.89 7.60 -30.02
CA LYS A 49 -6.93 7.71 -31.06
C LYS A 49 -7.92 6.54 -31.16
N ASN A 50 -7.99 5.65 -30.16
CA ASN A 50 -8.91 4.53 -30.14
C ASN A 50 -9.75 4.65 -28.86
N GLY A 51 -11.07 4.69 -29.00
CA GLY A 51 -12.03 4.96 -27.92
C GLY A 51 -12.09 3.91 -26.81
N PHE A 52 -10.98 3.69 -26.11
CA PHE A 52 -10.92 2.94 -24.87
C PHE A 52 -10.75 3.93 -23.72
N THR A 53 -11.86 4.27 -23.09
CA THR A 53 -11.91 5.19 -21.94
C THR A 53 -11.21 4.61 -20.71
N LEU A 54 -9.94 4.97 -20.52
CA LEU A 54 -9.07 4.63 -19.37
C LEU A 54 -9.58 5.06 -17.98
N ARG A 55 -10.73 5.73 -17.90
CA ARG A 55 -11.35 6.15 -16.62
C ARG A 55 -11.80 4.99 -15.74
N GLY A 56 -12.18 3.85 -16.31
CA GLY A 56 -12.58 2.66 -15.54
C GLY A 56 -11.39 1.92 -14.90
N LEU A 57 -10.22 1.98 -15.54
CA LEU A 57 -9.02 1.23 -15.12
C LEU A 57 -8.49 1.74 -13.77
N GLY A 58 -8.46 3.06 -13.59
CA GLY A 58 -7.96 3.68 -12.34
C GLY A 58 -8.82 3.38 -11.11
N PHE A 59 -10.12 3.13 -11.28
CA PHE A 59 -10.99 2.76 -10.17
C PHE A 59 -10.83 1.27 -9.80
N GLY A 60 -10.72 0.40 -10.80
CA GLY A 60 -10.48 -1.04 -10.58
C GLY A 60 -9.17 -1.30 -9.83
N ILE A 61 -8.08 -0.64 -10.22
CA ILE A 61 -6.77 -0.80 -9.56
C ILE A 61 -6.84 -0.36 -8.09
N LYS A 62 -7.52 0.75 -7.79
CA LYS A 62 -7.68 1.24 -6.41
C LYS A 62 -8.41 0.23 -5.52
N ILE A 63 -9.45 -0.42 -6.05
CA ILE A 63 -10.19 -1.46 -5.31
C ILE A 63 -9.30 -2.67 -5.05
N VAL A 64 -8.55 -3.14 -6.05
CA VAL A 64 -7.64 -4.28 -5.90
C VAL A 64 -6.58 -3.98 -4.85
N VAL A 65 -5.92 -2.82 -4.92
CA VAL A 65 -4.91 -2.42 -3.94
C VAL A 65 -5.50 -2.34 -2.52
N LEU A 66 -6.71 -1.77 -2.38
CA LEU A 66 -7.37 -1.69 -1.07
C LEU A 66 -7.74 -3.07 -0.54
N ALA A 67 -8.25 -3.96 -1.39
CA ALA A 67 -8.60 -5.33 -1.03
C ALA A 67 -7.37 -6.15 -0.61
N GLU A 68 -6.29 -6.10 -1.41
CA GLU A 68 -5.02 -6.76 -1.09
C GLU A 68 -4.43 -6.23 0.21
N THR A 69 -4.45 -4.91 0.42
CA THR A 69 -3.97 -4.30 1.66
C THR A 69 -4.80 -4.76 2.86
N ALA A 70 -6.13 -4.80 2.75
CA ALA A 70 -7.00 -5.27 3.81
C ALA A 70 -6.76 -6.75 4.15
N LEU A 71 -6.59 -7.60 3.14
CA LEU A 71 -6.27 -9.02 3.31
C LEU A 71 -4.89 -9.21 3.96
N PHE A 72 -3.90 -8.43 3.56
CA PHE A 72 -2.56 -8.47 4.15
C PHE A 72 -2.57 -8.07 5.62
N ILE A 73 -3.27 -6.98 5.97
CA ILE A 73 -3.45 -6.54 7.36
C ILE A 73 -4.18 -7.62 8.17
N GLY A 74 -5.27 -8.18 7.64
CA GLY A 74 -6.02 -9.24 8.29
C GLY A 74 -5.16 -10.48 8.57
N SER A 75 -4.40 -10.93 7.57
CA SER A 75 -3.47 -12.05 7.69
C SER A 75 -2.39 -11.80 8.74
N TYR A 76 -1.80 -10.60 8.76
CA TYR A 76 -0.78 -10.23 9.74
C TYR A 76 -1.33 -10.21 11.17
N LEU A 77 -2.52 -9.63 11.38
CA LEU A 77 -3.17 -9.60 12.69
C LEU A 77 -3.51 -11.02 13.17
N LEU A 78 -3.97 -11.88 12.26
CA LEU A 78 -4.25 -13.28 12.55
C LEU A 78 -2.97 -14.01 13.00
N TRP A 79 -1.88 -13.88 12.23
CA TRP A 79 -0.57 -14.44 12.57
C TRP A 79 -0.06 -13.94 13.93
N ARG A 80 -0.15 -12.62 14.16
CA ARG A 80 0.27 -11.99 15.41
C ARG A 80 -0.52 -12.52 16.61
N LYS A 81 -1.84 -12.70 16.47
CA LYS A 81 -2.68 -13.29 17.53
C LYS A 81 -2.34 -14.75 17.79
N MET A 82 -2.20 -15.56 16.73
CA MET A 82 -1.85 -16.99 16.87
C MET A 82 -0.49 -17.19 17.56
N ASN A 83 0.48 -16.30 17.34
CA ASN A 83 1.78 -16.38 18.00
C ASN A 83 1.75 -15.92 19.46
N ARG A 84 0.82 -15.05 19.84
CA ARG A 84 0.76 -14.46 21.20
C ARG A 84 -0.12 -15.26 22.16
N ASP A 85 -1.28 -15.71 21.69
CA ASP A 85 -2.33 -16.25 22.54
C ASP A 85 -2.65 -17.71 22.19
N ARG A 86 -2.40 -18.63 23.13
CA ARG A 86 -2.72 -20.06 22.96
C ARG A 86 -4.23 -20.32 22.92
N ASP A 87 -5.01 -19.62 23.73
CA ASP A 87 -6.48 -19.78 23.78
C ASP A 87 -7.15 -19.40 22.45
N PHE A 88 -6.56 -18.46 21.73
CA PHE A 88 -6.99 -18.11 20.38
C PHE A 88 -6.73 -19.27 19.41
N ARG A 89 -5.57 -19.93 19.50
CA ARG A 89 -5.28 -21.16 18.73
C ARG A 89 -6.26 -22.28 19.06
N PHE A 90 -6.66 -22.42 20.33
CA PHE A 90 -7.67 -23.42 20.73
C PHE A 90 -9.05 -23.12 20.14
N THR A 91 -9.45 -21.86 20.15
CA THR A 91 -10.72 -21.44 19.53
C THR A 91 -10.71 -21.68 18.03
N LEU A 92 -9.58 -21.41 17.37
CA LEU A 92 -9.37 -21.73 15.95
C LEU A 92 -9.42 -23.23 15.71
N HIS A 93 -8.86 -24.06 16.59
CA HIS A 93 -8.96 -25.51 16.48
C HIS A 93 -10.42 -25.98 16.42
N GLN A 94 -11.28 -25.41 17.29
CA GLN A 94 -12.70 -25.79 17.34
C GLN A 94 -13.51 -25.27 16.14
N LYS A 95 -13.23 -24.05 15.66
CA LYS A 95 -14.05 -23.40 14.61
C LYS A 95 -13.52 -23.62 13.20
N MET A 96 -12.20 -23.60 13.03
CA MET A 96 -11.50 -23.55 11.74
C MET A 96 -10.20 -24.37 11.80
N PRO A 97 -10.27 -25.71 11.94
CA PRO A 97 -9.09 -26.56 12.12
C PRO A 97 -8.08 -26.42 10.96
N TYR A 98 -8.57 -26.26 9.72
CA TYR A 98 -7.73 -26.11 8.53
C TYR A 98 -6.76 -24.92 8.60
N VAL A 99 -7.19 -23.80 9.16
CA VAL A 99 -6.35 -22.59 9.27
C VAL A 99 -5.21 -22.83 10.26
N LEU A 100 -5.52 -23.52 11.37
CA LEU A 100 -4.54 -23.86 12.39
C LEU A 100 -3.53 -24.91 11.89
N GLU A 101 -3.99 -25.90 11.12
CA GLU A 101 -3.09 -26.87 10.49
C GLU A 101 -2.11 -26.23 9.52
N TYR A 102 -2.59 -25.27 8.72
CA TYR A 102 -1.73 -24.52 7.80
C TYR A 102 -0.67 -23.71 8.56
N TYR A 103 -1.07 -23.06 9.66
CA TYR A 103 -0.14 -22.37 10.57
C TYR A 103 0.96 -23.31 11.08
N TYR A 104 0.60 -24.51 11.57
CA TYR A 104 1.59 -25.48 12.04
C TYR A 104 2.49 -25.99 10.92
N THR A 105 1.92 -26.29 9.75
CA THR A 105 2.69 -26.80 8.59
C THR A 105 3.74 -25.78 8.13
N ILE A 106 3.40 -24.49 8.14
CA ILE A 106 4.37 -23.42 7.85
C ILE A 106 5.44 -23.38 8.94
N GLY A 107 5.06 -23.43 10.22
CA GLY A 107 6.01 -23.44 11.33
C GLY A 107 6.99 -24.61 11.23
N GLU A 108 6.51 -25.80 10.93
CA GLU A 108 7.32 -27.01 10.72
C GLU A 108 8.32 -26.83 9.56
N LYS A 109 7.88 -26.25 8.43
CA LYS A 109 8.76 -25.93 7.29
C LYS A 109 9.82 -24.89 7.62
N LEU A 110 9.52 -23.97 8.54
CA LEU A 110 10.45 -22.96 9.04
C LEU A 110 11.32 -23.46 10.21
N GLY A 111 11.17 -24.73 10.61
CA GLY A 111 11.96 -25.36 11.67
C GLY A 111 11.42 -25.18 13.09
N SER A 112 10.22 -24.65 13.27
CA SER A 112 9.54 -24.51 14.57
C SER A 112 8.52 -25.62 14.78
N GLN A 113 8.97 -26.84 15.04
CA GLN A 113 8.12 -28.02 15.25
C GLN A 113 7.41 -28.03 16.63
N SER A 114 7.87 -27.20 17.58
CA SER A 114 7.44 -27.25 18.99
C SER A 114 6.06 -26.65 19.29
N ALA A 115 5.53 -25.77 18.44
CA ALA A 115 4.27 -25.07 18.72
C ALA A 115 3.09 -26.05 18.79
N ARG A 116 3.00 -26.97 17.83
CA ARG A 116 1.93 -27.98 17.73
C ARG A 116 1.91 -28.87 18.98
N GLU A 117 3.03 -29.53 19.27
CA GLU A 117 3.15 -30.46 20.40
C GLU A 117 2.86 -29.75 21.74
N SER A 118 3.33 -28.51 21.89
CA SER A 118 3.09 -27.72 23.10
C SER A 118 1.60 -27.40 23.32
N ASP A 119 0.86 -27.18 22.24
CA ASP A 119 -0.56 -26.84 22.31
C ASP A 119 -1.40 -28.10 22.54
N TYR A 120 -1.13 -29.19 21.84
CA TYR A 120 -1.78 -30.49 22.06
C TYR A 120 -1.60 -30.98 23.49
N THR A 121 -0.38 -30.87 24.04
CA THR A 121 -0.11 -31.20 25.44
C THR A 121 -0.90 -30.31 26.40
N ALA A 122 -0.94 -28.99 26.15
CA ALA A 122 -1.68 -28.04 26.99
C ALA A 122 -3.20 -28.27 26.95
N TRP A 123 -3.73 -28.78 25.83
CA TRP A 123 -5.14 -29.08 25.66
C TRP A 123 -5.52 -30.50 26.12
N ASN A 124 -4.57 -31.26 26.69
CA ASN A 124 -4.73 -32.69 26.99
C ASN A 124 -5.20 -33.52 25.80
N MET A 125 -4.91 -33.04 24.58
CA MET A 125 -5.19 -33.73 23.34
C MET A 125 -3.91 -34.45 22.96
N LYS A 126 -3.83 -35.75 23.23
CA LYS A 126 -2.69 -36.56 22.80
C LYS A 126 -2.87 -36.84 21.30
N GLN A 127 -1.88 -36.47 20.48
CA GLN A 127 -1.82 -36.91 19.08
C GLN A 127 -1.59 -38.42 18.99
#